data_AF-A0A535CEW8-F1
#
_entry.id   AF-A0A535CEW8-F1
#
_cell.length_a   1.000
_cell.length_b   1.000
_cell.length_c   1.000
_cell.angle_alpha   90.00
_cell.angle_beta   90.00
_cell.angle_gamma   90.00
#
_symmetry.space_group_name_H-M   'P 1'
#
loop_
_entity.id
_entity.type
_entity.pdbx_description
1 polymer ?
#
loop_
_entity_poly.entity_id
_entity_poly.type
_entity_poly.pdbx_seq_one_letter_code
_entity_poly.pdbx_strand_id
1 'polypeptide(L)'
;MASAVDSNYNPTKVTNTFATKQTIYATFKIDTNAPDGYVQGKWYADGKYAFSSKTLAVKGDFLGYLSAEYNIATQGAVELYWCTQSNCSDGKLADVANFTVTTSGMHLTQPPALAFMDINRP
;
A
#
# COMPACT_ATOMS: atom_id res chain seq x y z
N MET A 1 0.15 4.42 -4.75
CA MET A 1 -0.48 3.32 -3.99
C MET A 1 -1.90 3.11 -4.49
N ALA A 2 -2.38 1.87 -4.53
CA ALA A 2 -3.72 1.52 -4.97
C ALA A 2 -4.25 0.27 -4.26
N SER A 3 -5.57 0.12 -4.18
CA SER A 3 -6.22 -1.09 -3.67
C SER A 3 -6.72 -2.04 -4.76
N ALA A 4 -6.55 -1.65 -6.02
CA ALA A 4 -6.88 -2.46 -7.19
C ALA A 4 -6.03 -2.01 -8.38
N VAL A 5 -5.69 -2.97 -9.24
CA VAL A 5 -5.00 -2.77 -10.51
C VAL A 5 -5.76 -3.52 -11.62
N ASP A 6 -5.64 -3.08 -12.87
CA ASP A 6 -6.19 -3.80 -14.03
C ASP A 6 -5.22 -4.88 -14.56
N SER A 7 -5.62 -5.55 -15.65
CA SER A 7 -4.80 -6.57 -16.32
C SER A 7 -3.52 -6.01 -16.97
N ASN A 8 -3.43 -4.68 -17.11
CA ASN A 8 -2.28 -3.96 -17.64
C ASN A 8 -1.44 -3.32 -16.52
N TYR A 9 -1.68 -3.70 -15.26
CA TYR A 9 -1.00 -3.20 -14.07
C TYR A 9 -1.27 -1.73 -13.72
N ASN A 10 -2.23 -1.08 -14.38
CA ASN A 10 -2.61 0.29 -14.04
C ASN A 10 -3.40 0.31 -12.73
N PRO A 11 -3.11 1.26 -11.83
CA PRO A 11 -3.94 1.46 -10.64
C PRO A 11 -5.34 1.92 -11.03
N THR A 12 -6.37 1.14 -10.69
CA THR A 12 -7.78 1.47 -10.95
C THR A 12 -8.47 2.07 -9.74
N LYS A 13 -7.92 1.88 -8.54
CA LYS A 13 -8.43 2.46 -7.30
C LYS A 13 -7.28 2.99 -6.45
N VAL A 14 -6.83 4.21 -6.77
CA VAL A 14 -5.77 4.91 -6.04
C VAL A 14 -6.26 5.25 -4.63
N THR A 15 -5.48 4.86 -3.63
CA THR A 15 -5.74 5.14 -2.21
C THR A 15 -4.44 4.95 -1.43
N ASN A 16 -4.34 5.64 -0.30
CA ASN A 16 -3.31 5.43 0.72
C ASN A 16 -3.89 4.84 2.01
N THR A 17 -5.20 4.59 2.07
CA THR A 17 -5.88 3.99 3.22
C THR A 17 -6.44 2.64 2.82
N PHE A 18 -6.14 1.64 3.65
CA PHE A 18 -6.45 0.23 3.39
C PHE A 18 -7.12 -0.39 4.61
N ALA A 19 -7.98 -1.37 4.37
CA ALA A 19 -8.50 -2.23 5.41
C ALA A 19 -7.46 -3.31 5.79
N THR A 20 -7.52 -3.81 7.02
CA THR A 20 -6.82 -5.04 7.40
C THR A 20 -7.18 -6.17 6.43
N LYS A 21 -6.17 -6.97 6.03
CA LYS A 21 -6.29 -8.05 5.03
C LYS A 21 -6.64 -7.60 3.62
N GLN A 22 -6.62 -6.29 3.35
CA GLN A 22 -6.73 -5.79 1.99
C GLN A 22 -5.36 -5.82 1.32
N THR A 23 -5.30 -6.30 0.08
CA THR A 23 -4.10 -6.19 -0.73
C THR A 23 -3.78 -4.73 -1.03
N ILE A 24 -2.55 -4.35 -0.74
CA ILE A 24 -1.97 -3.04 -0.99
C ILE A 24 -1.09 -3.16 -2.22
N TYR A 25 -1.29 -2.31 -3.23
CA TYR A 25 -0.44 -2.25 -4.41
C TYR A 25 0.42 -0.98 -4.39
N ALA A 26 1.73 -1.16 -4.28
CA ALA A 26 2.73 -0.14 -4.55
C ALA A 26 3.06 -0.17 -6.04
N THR A 27 2.29 0.58 -6.82
CA THR A 27 2.47 0.73 -8.28
C THR A 27 3.62 1.67 -8.60
N PHE A 28 4.41 1.34 -9.61
CA PHE A 28 5.53 2.17 -10.08
C PHE A 28 5.66 2.05 -11.61
N LYS A 29 6.25 3.08 -12.23
CA LYS A 29 6.62 3.08 -13.65
C LYS A 29 8.12 3.28 -13.78
N ILE A 30 8.75 2.49 -14.64
CA ILE A 30 10.14 2.64 -15.05
C ILE A 30 10.18 3.54 -16.29
N ASP A 31 11.05 4.54 -16.27
CA ASP A 31 11.24 5.44 -17.40
C ASP A 31 11.65 4.67 -18.66
N THR A 32 11.19 5.13 -19.82
CA THR A 32 11.44 4.47 -21.12
C THR A 32 12.93 4.26 -21.41
N ASN A 33 13.79 5.16 -20.93
CA ASN A 33 15.24 5.14 -21.18
C ASN A 33 16.03 4.51 -20.02
N ALA A 34 15.38 3.99 -18.98
CA ALA A 34 16.07 3.36 -17.88
C ALA A 34 16.71 2.03 -18.34
N PRO A 35 17.93 1.70 -17.86
CA PRO A 35 18.54 0.41 -18.13
C PRO A 35 17.73 -0.72 -17.50
N ASP A 36 17.94 -1.94 -17.98
CA ASP A 36 17.41 -3.12 -17.32
C ASP A 36 17.95 -3.22 -15.89
N GLY A 37 17.10 -3.68 -14.98
CA GLY A 37 17.45 -3.78 -13.57
C GLY A 37 16.37 -4.44 -12.77
N TYR A 38 16.33 -4.10 -11.49
CA TYR A 38 15.46 -4.76 -10.53
C TYR A 38 14.85 -3.76 -9.56
N VAL A 39 13.63 -4.05 -9.12
CA VAL A 39 12.93 -3.29 -8.07
C VAL A 39 12.67 -4.20 -6.87
N GLN A 40 12.92 -3.68 -5.67
CA GLN A 40 12.56 -4.33 -4.40
C GLN A 40 11.89 -3.31 -3.48
N GLY A 41 10.82 -3.73 -2.82
CA GLY A 41 10.12 -2.92 -1.83
C GLY A 41 10.48 -3.37 -0.43
N LYS A 42 10.93 -2.45 0.42
CA LYS A 42 11.05 -2.68 1.87
C LYS A 42 9.83 -2.09 2.55
N TRP A 43 9.11 -2.94 3.28
CA TRP A 43 7.83 -2.60 3.89
C TRP A 43 7.99 -2.41 5.39
N TYR A 44 7.30 -1.41 5.91
CA TYR A 44 7.39 -0.99 7.30
C TYR A 44 6.00 -0.90 7.94
N ALA A 45 5.92 -1.27 9.22
CA ALA A 45 4.78 -1.09 10.11
C ALA A 45 5.21 -0.28 11.32
N ASP A 46 4.53 0.83 11.58
CA ASP A 46 4.77 1.74 12.71
C ASP A 46 6.25 2.13 12.84
N GLY A 47 6.87 2.46 11.70
CA GLY A 47 8.27 2.86 11.59
C GLY A 47 9.29 1.72 11.72
N LYS A 48 8.85 0.46 11.85
CA LYS A 48 9.73 -0.72 11.95
C LYS A 48 9.71 -1.53 10.67
N TYR A 49 10.87 -2.02 10.27
CA TYR A 49 10.98 -2.94 9.15
C TYR A 49 10.13 -4.19 9.41
N ALA A 50 9.26 -4.54 8.46
CA ALA A 50 8.42 -5.72 8.51
C ALA A 50 8.98 -6.83 7.62
N PHE A 51 9.13 -6.55 6.32
CA PHE A 51 9.64 -7.51 5.33
C PHE A 51 10.07 -6.81 4.04
N SER A 52 10.72 -7.55 3.15
CA SER A 52 11.03 -7.12 1.79
C SER A 52 10.26 -7.94 0.77
N SER A 53 9.74 -7.30 -0.27
CA SER A 53 9.17 -8.01 -1.42
C SER A 53 10.23 -8.83 -2.14
N LYS A 54 9.80 -9.83 -2.92
CA LYS A 54 10.68 -10.46 -3.90
C LYS A 54 11.17 -9.40 -4.89
N THR A 55 12.43 -9.51 -5.27
CA THR A 55 13.01 -8.67 -6.30
C THR A 55 12.33 -8.93 -7.64
N LEU A 56 11.91 -7.87 -8.33
CA LEU A 56 11.23 -7.92 -9.61
C LEU A 56 12.16 -7.40 -10.71
N ALA A 57 12.43 -8.21 -11.72
CA ALA A 57 13.19 -7.79 -12.90
C ALA A 57 12.33 -6.84 -13.75
N VAL A 58 12.91 -5.74 -14.20
CA VAL A 58 12.24 -4.69 -14.95
C VAL A 58 13.13 -4.14 -16.06
N LYS A 59 12.51 -3.46 -17.03
CA LYS A 59 13.16 -2.81 -18.16
C LYS A 59 12.54 -1.43 -18.42
N GLY A 60 13.12 -0.67 -19.34
CA GLY A 60 12.56 0.61 -19.78
C GLY A 60 11.07 0.50 -20.18
N ASP A 61 10.29 1.51 -19.79
CA ASP A 61 8.83 1.62 -20.00
C ASP A 61 7.98 0.54 -19.32
N PHE A 62 8.56 -0.16 -18.33
CA PHE A 62 7.83 -1.14 -17.54
C PHE A 62 6.88 -0.48 -16.54
N LEU A 63 5.62 -0.88 -16.54
CA LEU A 63 4.65 -0.57 -15.49
C LEU A 63 4.43 -1.81 -14.63
N GLY A 64 4.51 -1.68 -13.31
CA GLY A 64 4.31 -2.80 -12.42
C GLY A 64 3.92 -2.39 -11.02
N TYR A 65 3.85 -3.39 -10.14
CA TYR A 65 3.55 -3.18 -8.74
C TYR A 65 4.31 -4.18 -7.85
N LEU A 66 4.48 -3.78 -6.59
CA LEU A 66 4.74 -4.69 -5.48
C LEU A 66 3.50 -4.76 -4.60
N SER A 67 3.28 -5.88 -3.93
CA SER A 67 2.12 -6.06 -3.07
C SER A 67 2.49 -6.42 -1.63
N ALA A 68 1.60 -6.02 -0.73
CA ALA A 68 1.64 -6.31 0.68
C ALA A 68 0.23 -6.52 1.23
N GLU A 69 0.15 -7.20 2.37
CA GLU A 69 -1.07 -7.33 3.17
C GLU A 69 -0.69 -7.20 4.63
N TYR A 70 -1.49 -6.43 5.39
CA TYR A 70 -1.31 -6.26 6.83
C TYR A 70 -2.54 -6.76 7.58
N ASN A 71 -2.30 -7.59 8.59
CA ASN A 71 -3.35 -8.21 9.39
C ASN A 71 -3.83 -7.33 10.57
N ILE A 72 -3.08 -6.29 10.89
CA ILE A 72 -3.34 -5.36 11.99
C ILE A 72 -3.35 -3.93 11.45
N ALA A 73 -4.08 -3.05 12.14
CA ALA A 73 -4.01 -1.63 11.85
C ALA A 73 -2.60 -1.10 12.13
N THR A 74 -2.06 -0.30 11.22
CA THR A 74 -0.67 0.20 11.30
C THR A 74 -0.51 1.46 10.47
N GLN A 75 0.42 2.32 10.87
CA GLN A 75 0.96 3.34 9.98
C GLN A 75 2.07 2.72 9.15
N GLY A 76 1.81 2.53 7.86
CA GLY A 76 2.70 1.84 6.94
C GLY A 76 3.55 2.78 6.10
N ALA A 77 4.71 2.27 5.68
CA ALA A 77 5.52 2.85 4.63
C ALA A 77 6.09 1.75 3.73
N VAL A 78 6.33 2.09 2.47
CA VAL A 78 7.12 1.28 1.55
C VAL A 78 8.21 2.12 0.94
N GLU A 79 9.44 1.64 1.03
CA GLU A 79 10.58 2.17 0.32
C GLU A 79 10.81 1.33 -0.94
N LEU A 80 10.78 1.95 -2.10
CA LEU A 80 11.09 1.32 -3.38
C LEU A 80 12.56 1.53 -3.67
N TYR A 81 13.29 0.43 -3.84
CA TYR A 81 14.71 0.43 -4.21
C TYR A 81 14.89 0.01 -5.66
N TRP A 82 15.75 0.74 -6.36
CA TRP A 82 16.29 0.35 -7.66
C TRP A 82 17.62 -0.39 -7.46
N CYS A 83 17.80 -1.50 -8.14
CA CYS A 83 18.99 -2.35 -8.03
C CYS A 83 19.48 -2.75 -9.42
N THR A 84 20.80 -2.92 -9.58
CA THR A 84 21.38 -3.49 -10.80
C THR A 84 21.64 -4.99 -10.67
N GLN A 85 21.63 -5.53 -9.43
CA GLN A 85 21.78 -6.96 -9.17
C GLN A 85 20.46 -7.61 -8.73
N SER A 86 20.27 -8.87 -9.11
CA SER A 86 19.05 -9.64 -8.81
C SER A 86 18.83 -9.90 -7.31
N ASN A 87 19.89 -9.88 -6.51
CA ASN A 87 19.81 -9.99 -5.05
C ASN A 87 19.57 -8.64 -4.35
N CYS A 88 19.47 -7.53 -5.10
CA CYS A 88 19.33 -6.16 -4.60
C CYS A 88 20.39 -5.71 -3.58
N SER A 89 21.58 -6.33 -3.57
CA SER A 89 22.65 -5.97 -2.63
C SER A 89 23.21 -4.55 -2.86
N ASP A 90 23.01 -4.00 -4.05
CA ASP A 90 23.42 -2.67 -4.49
C ASP A 90 22.28 -1.64 -4.50
N GLY A 91 21.15 -1.97 -3.86
CA GLY A 91 19.92 -1.19 -3.94
C GLY A 91 20.09 0.27 -3.52
N LYS A 92 19.56 1.17 -4.35
CA LYS A 92 19.46 2.61 -4.07
C LYS A 92 17.99 2.98 -3.89
N LEU A 93 17.70 3.78 -2.86
CA LEU A 93 16.36 4.27 -2.61
C LEU A 93 15.91 5.14 -3.80
N ALA A 94 14.80 4.76 -4.42
CA ALA A 94 14.23 5.43 -5.58
C ALA A 94 12.98 6.24 -5.22
N ASP A 95 12.11 5.69 -4.36
CA ASP A 95 10.89 6.37 -3.93
C ASP A 95 10.41 5.85 -2.56
N VAL A 96 9.55 6.63 -1.89
CA VAL A 96 8.92 6.26 -0.62
C VAL A 96 7.43 6.61 -0.67
N ALA A 97 6.57 5.65 -0.34
CA ALA A 97 5.14 5.88 -0.22
C ALA A 97 4.64 5.50 1.18
N ASN A 98 3.89 6.43 1.79
CA ASN A 98 3.23 6.21 3.08
C ASN A 98 1.79 5.75 2.88
N PHE A 99 1.30 4.89 3.76
CA PHE A 99 -0.07 4.40 3.76
C PHE A 99 -0.57 4.11 5.18
N THR A 100 -1.88 4.00 5.35
CA THR A 100 -2.50 3.66 6.63
C THR A 100 -3.35 2.41 6.45
N VAL A 101 -3.21 1.47 7.39
CA VAL A 101 -4.07 0.30 7.48
C VAL A 101 -4.99 0.51 8.68
N THR A 102 -6.30 0.51 8.43
CA THR A 102 -7.33 0.60 9.45
C THR A 102 -8.01 -0.74 9.61
N THR A 103 -8.45 -1.08 10.82
CA THR A 103 -9.37 -2.22 11.00
C THR A 103 -10.57 -2.01 10.08
N SER A 104 -10.94 -3.03 9.31
CA SER A 104 -12.23 -3.02 8.61
C SER A 104 -13.28 -2.71 9.66
N GLY A 105 -13.89 -1.53 9.59
CA GLY A 105 -14.98 -1.22 10.48
C GLY A 105 -16.04 -2.29 10.27
N MET A 106 -16.26 -3.15 11.28
CA MET A 106 -17.64 -3.43 11.63
C MET A 106 -18.29 -2.07 11.68
N HIS A 107 -19.20 -1.82 10.75
CA HIS A 107 -20.10 -0.69 10.76
C HIS A 107 -20.48 -0.46 12.21
N LEU A 108 -19.93 0.58 12.83
CA LEU A 108 -20.44 1.04 14.10
C LEU A 108 -21.84 1.50 13.72
N THR A 109 -22.83 0.63 13.91
CA THR A 109 -24.22 1.02 14.03
C THR A 109 -24.18 2.13 15.07
N GLN A 110 -24.32 3.35 14.57
CA GLN A 110 -24.55 4.53 15.37
C GLN A 110 -25.59 4.11 16.43
N PRO A 111 -25.30 4.24 17.74
CA PRO A 111 -26.32 3.96 18.74
C PRO A 111 -27.55 4.78 18.34
N PRO A 112 -28.76 4.20 18.35
CA PRO A 112 -29.95 5.00 18.09
C PRO A 112 -29.86 6.22 19.01
N ALA A 113 -29.90 7.41 18.42
CA ALA A 113 -30.06 8.63 19.20
C ALA A 113 -31.26 8.37 20.11
N LEU A 114 -31.03 8.34 21.42
CA LEU A 114 -32.09 8.31 22.41
C LEU A 114 -32.94 9.54 22.10
N ALA A 115 -34.07 9.32 21.43
CA ALA A 115 -35.13 10.29 21.40
C ALA A 115 -35.53 10.47 22.86
N PHE A 116 -35.07 11.56 23.46
CA PHE A 116 -35.59 12.01 24.74
C PHE A 116 -37.10 12.15 24.55
N MET A 117 -37.85 11.22 25.13
CA MET A 117 -39.28 11.35 25.30
C MET A 117 -39.51 12.56 26.19
N ASP A 118 -39.84 13.70 25.59
CA ASP A 118 -40.40 14.84 26.32
C ASP A 118 -41.88 14.53 26.59
N ILE A 119 -42.10 13.60 27.53
CA ILE A 119 -43.37 13.52 28.25
C ILE A 119 -43.25 14.55 29.36
N ASN A 120 -43.63 15.78 29.04
CA ASN A 120 -44.09 16.74 30.04
C ASN A 120 -45.23 17.58 29.45
N ARG A 121 -46.42 17.02 29.59
CA ARG A 121 -47.68 17.75 29.63
C ARG A 121 -47.92 18.25 31.06
N PRO A 122 -48.37 19.49 31.22
CA PRO A 122 -49.67 19.74 31.85
C PRO A 122 -50.73 20.19 30.84
#